data_AF-A0AAU5CX73-F1
#
_entry.id   AF-A0AAU5CX73-F1
#
_cell.length_a   1.000
_cell.length_b   1.000
_cell.length_c   1.000
_cell.angle_alpha   90.00
_cell.angle_beta   90.00
_cell.angle_gamma   90.00
#
_symmetry.space_group_name_H-M   'P 1'
#
loop_
_entity.id
_entity.type
_entity.pdbx_description
1 polymer ?
#
loop_
_entity_poly.entity_id
_entity_poly.type
_entity_poly.pdbx_seq_one_letter_code
_entity_poly.pdbx_strand_id
1 'polypeptide(L)'
;MARSVREQYDENQAAGRLRVPLAAWRWAAGSGLVPAADAGPGLWSRAVVEAADPEAVRAALRGPIGAGVAADRLTEALGAPLRCRPRVTAAAVGHLAGAGPLVRLGGDVEFSDVHPDQVAALARRRDLPALLDRHVPLGPDQSAVRLGVRRV
;
A
#
# COMPACT_ATOMS: atom_id res chain seq x y z
N MET A 1 -23.55 -4.94 35.31
CA MET A 1 -23.31 -4.21 34.05
C MET A 1 -22.74 -5.19 33.03
N ALA A 2 -23.56 -5.66 32.09
CA ALA A 2 -23.07 -6.46 30.98
C ALA A 2 -22.19 -5.56 30.10
N ARG A 3 -20.90 -5.92 29.94
CA ARG A 3 -20.00 -5.25 29.01
C ARG A 3 -20.58 -5.53 27.62
N SER A 4 -21.19 -4.54 26.96
CA SER A 4 -21.65 -4.71 25.58
C SER A 4 -20.48 -5.21 24.75
N VAL A 5 -20.59 -6.46 24.32
CA VAL A 5 -19.58 -7.12 23.53
C VAL A 5 -19.68 -6.50 22.14
N ARG A 6 -18.63 -5.80 21.72
CA ARG A 6 -18.59 -5.24 20.37
C ARG A 6 -18.42 -6.39 19.37
N GLU A 7 -19.30 -6.44 18.37
CA GLU A 7 -19.33 -7.53 17.38
C GLU A 7 -18.53 -7.20 16.11
N GLN A 8 -18.21 -5.92 15.89
CA GLN A 8 -17.57 -5.42 14.67
C GLN A 8 -16.42 -4.48 15.02
N TYR A 9 -15.32 -4.59 14.29
CA TYR A 9 -14.07 -3.87 14.53
C TYR A 9 -13.61 -3.21 13.24
N ASP A 10 -13.37 -1.90 13.27
CA ASP A 10 -12.56 -1.24 12.25
C ASP A 10 -11.08 -1.63 12.39
N GLU A 11 -10.24 -1.22 11.45
CA GLU A 11 -8.80 -1.53 11.44
C GLU A 11 -8.06 -1.11 12.72
N ASN A 12 -8.39 0.05 13.31
CA ASN A 12 -7.76 0.55 14.52
C ASN A 12 -8.20 -0.28 15.72
N GLN A 13 -9.48 -0.63 15.77
CA GLN A 13 -10.04 -1.44 16.83
C GLN A 13 -9.53 -2.88 16.78
N ALA A 14 -9.39 -3.47 15.59
CA ALA A 14 -8.84 -4.81 15.41
C ALA A 14 -7.35 -4.86 15.79
N ALA A 15 -6.55 -3.92 15.29
CA ALA A 15 -5.14 -3.79 15.67
C ALA A 15 -4.97 -3.57 17.18
N GLY A 16 -5.78 -2.68 17.77
CA GLY A 16 -5.77 -2.41 19.21
C GLY A 16 -6.18 -3.63 20.05
N ARG A 17 -7.17 -4.40 19.59
CA ARG A 17 -7.63 -5.63 20.26
C ARG A 17 -6.54 -6.71 20.31
N LEU A 18 -5.74 -6.82 19.24
CA LEU A 18 -4.62 -7.76 19.11
C LEU A 18 -3.28 -7.21 19.64
N ARG A 19 -3.24 -5.92 20.01
CA ARG A 19 -2.03 -5.20 20.44
C ARG A 19 -0.91 -5.25 19.39
N VAL A 20 -1.27 -5.20 18.12
CA VAL A 20 -0.34 -5.16 16.98
C VAL A 20 -0.32 -3.75 16.38
N PRO A 21 0.79 -3.35 15.71
CA PRO A 21 0.79 -2.11 14.93
C PRO A 21 -0.30 -2.12 13.86
N LEU A 22 -0.94 -0.98 13.60
CA LEU A 22 -1.95 -0.85 12.54
C LEU A 22 -1.41 -1.27 11.17
N ALA A 23 -0.15 -0.92 10.88
CA ALA A 23 0.56 -1.36 9.69
C ALA A 23 0.59 -2.89 9.54
N ALA A 24 0.79 -3.62 10.65
CA ALA A 24 0.82 -5.07 10.66
C ALA A 24 -0.57 -5.66 10.36
N TRP A 25 -1.63 -5.09 10.94
CA TRP A 25 -3.00 -5.48 10.63
C TRP A 25 -3.37 -5.25 9.16
N ARG A 26 -3.09 -4.04 8.64
CA ARG A 26 -3.32 -3.71 7.22
C ARG A 26 -2.57 -4.64 6.29
N TRP A 27 -1.32 -4.97 6.61
CA TRP A 27 -0.54 -5.93 5.84
C TRP A 27 -1.13 -7.33 5.90
N ALA A 28 -1.51 -7.81 7.09
CA ALA A 28 -2.11 -9.13 7.26
C ALA A 28 -3.41 -9.29 6.47
N ALA A 29 -4.28 -8.27 6.48
CA ALA A 29 -5.49 -8.26 5.65
C ALA A 29 -5.16 -8.19 4.15
N GLY A 30 -4.24 -7.30 3.75
CA GLY A 30 -3.89 -7.09 2.34
C GLY A 30 -3.09 -8.23 1.71
N SER A 31 -2.37 -9.01 2.51
CA SER A 31 -1.64 -10.23 2.07
C SER A 31 -2.49 -11.50 2.12
N GLY A 32 -3.70 -11.44 2.70
CA GLY A 32 -4.58 -12.59 2.90
C GLY A 32 -4.21 -13.48 4.10
N LEU A 33 -3.29 -13.05 4.96
CA LEU A 33 -2.98 -13.75 6.23
C LEU A 33 -4.18 -13.73 7.19
N VAL A 34 -4.94 -12.62 7.17
CA VAL A 34 -6.23 -12.50 7.85
C VAL A 34 -7.32 -12.38 6.77
N PRO A 35 -8.51 -12.97 6.98
CA PRO A 35 -9.63 -12.80 6.08
C PRO A 35 -9.95 -11.34 5.78
N ALA A 36 -10.45 -11.07 4.57
CA ALA A 36 -10.99 -9.77 4.21
C ALA A 36 -12.16 -9.38 5.14
N ALA A 37 -12.44 -8.08 5.21
CA ALA A 37 -13.54 -7.53 5.99
C ALA A 37 -14.88 -8.22 5.63
N ASP A 38 -15.52 -8.84 6.63
CA ASP A 38 -16.72 -9.68 6.51
C ASP A 38 -17.96 -9.06 7.16
N ALA A 39 -17.80 -8.00 7.94
CA ALA A 39 -18.88 -7.35 8.70
C ALA A 39 -19.30 -5.99 8.11
N GLY A 40 -18.85 -5.68 6.90
CA GLY A 40 -19.11 -4.42 6.19
C GLY A 40 -17.83 -3.81 5.60
N PRO A 41 -17.95 -2.71 4.83
CA PRO A 41 -16.79 -2.06 4.21
C PRO A 41 -15.75 -1.64 5.27
N GLY A 42 -14.60 -2.31 5.28
CA GLY A 42 -13.52 -2.04 6.24
C GLY A 42 -13.80 -2.49 7.68
N LEU A 43 -14.81 -3.34 7.90
CA LEU A 43 -15.18 -3.85 9.21
C LEU A 43 -15.01 -5.37 9.28
N TRP A 44 -14.34 -5.83 10.33
CA TRP A 44 -14.17 -7.24 10.65
C TRP A 44 -15.09 -7.68 11.76
N SER A 45 -15.65 -8.88 11.63
CA SER A 45 -16.38 -9.52 12.70
C SER A 45 -15.44 -9.87 13.86
N ARG A 46 -16.01 -9.95 15.06
CA ARG A 46 -15.30 -10.41 16.25
C ARG A 46 -14.61 -11.76 16.04
N ALA A 47 -15.25 -12.69 15.34
CA ALA A 47 -14.73 -14.01 15.09
C ALA A 47 -13.41 -13.95 14.30
N VAL A 48 -13.33 -13.11 13.27
CA VAL A 48 -12.10 -12.92 12.49
C VAL A 48 -10.99 -12.31 13.35
N VAL A 49 -11.31 -11.27 14.12
CA VAL A 49 -10.31 -10.61 14.99
C VAL A 49 -9.79 -11.55 16.08
N GLU A 50 -10.65 -12.37 16.68
CA GLU A 50 -10.24 -13.30 17.74
C GLU A 50 -9.55 -14.56 17.22
N ALA A 51 -9.79 -14.95 15.97
CA ALA A 51 -9.09 -16.06 15.32
C ALA A 51 -7.69 -15.68 14.80
N ALA A 52 -7.41 -14.40 14.59
CA ALA A 52 -6.12 -13.94 14.10
C ALA A 52 -5.00 -14.17 15.13
N ASP A 53 -3.89 -14.76 14.71
CA ASP A 53 -2.70 -14.91 15.53
C ASP A 53 -1.90 -13.59 15.58
N PRO A 54 -1.82 -12.92 16.75
CA PRO A 54 -1.15 -11.63 16.88
C PRO A 54 0.36 -11.70 16.60
N GLU A 55 1.01 -12.83 16.90
CA GLU A 55 2.45 -12.98 16.64
C GLU A 55 2.70 -13.22 15.14
N ALA A 56 1.85 -14.01 14.48
CA ALA A 56 1.91 -14.14 13.03
C ALA A 56 1.69 -12.79 12.32
N VAL A 57 0.70 -12.01 12.76
CA VAL A 57 0.43 -10.67 12.21
C VAL A 57 1.63 -9.74 12.41
N ARG A 58 2.25 -9.73 13.60
CA ARG A 58 3.43 -8.89 13.87
C ARG A 58 4.63 -9.34 13.04
N ALA A 59 4.88 -10.64 12.96
CA ALA A 59 6.01 -11.21 12.21
C ALA A 59 5.89 -10.97 10.70
N ALA A 60 4.67 -10.91 10.17
CA ALA A 60 4.42 -10.72 8.74
C ALA A 60 4.86 -9.35 8.21
N LEU A 61 4.85 -8.29 9.03
CA LEU A 61 5.11 -6.91 8.58
C LEU A 61 6.56 -6.67 8.13
N ARG A 62 7.53 -7.42 8.66
CA ARG A 62 8.98 -7.41 8.31
C ARG A 62 9.60 -6.03 8.01
N GLY A 63 9.19 -4.97 8.71
CA GLY A 63 9.71 -3.61 8.51
C GLY A 63 9.18 -2.97 7.22
N PRO A 64 8.19 -2.06 7.30
CA PRO A 64 7.75 -1.31 6.13
C PRO A 64 8.86 -0.42 5.59
N ILE A 65 8.87 -0.20 4.28
CA ILE A 65 9.79 0.73 3.62
C ILE A 65 9.04 2.00 3.20
N GLY A 66 9.73 3.14 3.31
CA GLY A 66 9.20 4.41 2.87
C GLY A 66 9.03 4.51 1.35
N ALA A 67 8.11 5.37 0.92
CA ALA A 67 7.77 5.58 -0.48
C ALA A 67 8.99 5.92 -1.37
N GLY A 68 9.99 6.63 -0.85
CA GLY A 68 11.24 6.92 -1.58
C GLY A 68 12.05 5.66 -1.90
N VAL A 69 12.28 4.81 -0.89
CA VAL A 69 13.00 3.54 -1.06
C VAL A 69 12.25 2.59 -1.99
N ALA A 70 10.92 2.58 -1.90
CA ALA A 70 10.07 1.82 -2.83
C ALA A 70 10.20 2.33 -4.27
N ALA A 71 10.24 3.66 -4.47
CA ALA A 71 10.40 4.27 -5.78
C ALA A 71 11.77 3.96 -6.41
N ASP A 72 12.84 3.97 -5.60
CA ASP A 72 14.18 3.59 -6.04
C ASP A 72 14.19 2.14 -6.55
N ARG A 73 13.66 1.21 -5.76
CA ARG A 73 13.58 -0.22 -6.14
C ARG A 73 12.75 -0.47 -7.40
N LEU A 74 11.64 0.24 -7.57
CA LEU A 74 10.83 0.14 -8.79
C LEU A 74 11.53 0.75 -10.00
N THR A 75 12.29 1.83 -9.80
CA THR A 75 13.12 2.44 -10.84
C THR A 75 14.23 1.49 -11.28
N GLU A 76 14.92 0.84 -10.34
CA GLU A 76 15.92 -0.19 -10.65
C GLU A 76 15.32 -1.34 -11.46
N ALA A 77 14.13 -1.81 -11.09
CA ALA A 77 13.43 -2.90 -11.78
C ALA A 77 13.07 -2.58 -13.25
N LEU A 78 12.91 -1.30 -13.58
CA LEU A 78 12.64 -0.84 -14.94
C LEU A 78 13.88 -0.80 -15.84
N GLY A 79 15.08 -1.06 -15.30
CA GLY A 79 16.34 -0.97 -16.02
C GLY A 79 16.95 0.44 -16.00
N ALA A 80 18.14 0.57 -16.61
CA ALA A 80 19.05 1.73 -16.54
C ALA A 80 18.35 3.11 -16.46
N PRO A 81 18.89 4.06 -15.67
CA PRO A 81 18.20 5.32 -15.42
C PRO A 81 17.93 6.01 -16.74
N LEU A 82 16.66 6.35 -16.98
CA LEU A 82 16.32 7.31 -18.03
C LEU A 82 17.21 8.52 -17.77
N ARG A 83 18.01 8.92 -18.77
CA ARG A 83 19.07 9.94 -18.67
C ARG A 83 18.62 11.26 -18.03
N CYS A 84 17.31 11.45 -17.87
CA CYS A 84 16.69 12.53 -17.11
C CYS A 84 15.58 11.95 -16.20
N ARG A 85 15.84 11.87 -14.89
CA ARG A 85 14.90 11.59 -13.76
C ARG A 85 14.49 10.11 -13.52
N PRO A 86 14.25 9.74 -12.24
CA PRO A 86 13.61 8.47 -11.91
C PRO A 86 12.21 8.42 -12.53
N ARG A 87 11.86 7.29 -13.18
CA ARG A 87 10.53 7.08 -13.75
C ARG A 87 9.46 6.96 -12.66
N VAL A 88 9.86 6.50 -11.47
CA VAL A 88 8.97 6.32 -10.32
C VAL A 88 9.35 7.32 -9.24
N THR A 89 8.38 8.07 -8.75
CA THR A 89 8.56 9.00 -7.63
C THR A 89 7.88 8.44 -6.38
N ALA A 90 8.24 8.96 -5.20
CA ALA A 90 7.55 8.62 -3.95
C ALA A 90 6.03 8.92 -4.03
N ALA A 91 5.64 10.00 -4.72
CA ALA A 91 4.24 10.31 -4.99
C ALA A 91 3.55 9.24 -5.87
N ALA A 92 4.24 8.70 -6.87
CA ALA A 92 3.71 7.60 -7.67
C ALA A 92 3.46 6.35 -6.80
N VAL A 93 4.33 6.06 -5.83
CA VAL A 93 4.11 4.97 -4.86
C VAL A 93 2.87 5.24 -3.99
N GLY A 94 2.67 6.48 -3.54
CA GLY A 94 1.44 6.89 -2.84
C GLY A 94 0.17 6.71 -3.70
N HIS A 95 0.21 7.08 -4.98
CA HIS A 95 -0.89 6.84 -5.91
C HIS A 95 -1.17 5.36 -6.14
N LEU A 96 -0.13 4.52 -6.24
CA LEU A 96 -0.28 3.08 -6.33
C LEU A 96 -0.90 2.47 -5.06
N ALA A 97 -0.57 3.02 -3.90
CA ALA A 97 -1.21 2.61 -2.66
C ALA A 97 -2.67 3.07 -2.58
N GLY A 98 -2.97 4.29 -3.03
CA GLY A 98 -4.33 4.84 -3.08
C GLY A 98 -5.24 4.14 -4.10
N ALA A 99 -4.68 3.64 -5.21
CA ALA A 99 -5.44 2.98 -6.28
C ALA A 99 -5.66 1.48 -6.03
N GLY A 100 -5.03 0.88 -5.02
CA GLY A 100 -5.15 -0.54 -4.69
C GLY A 100 -4.06 -1.51 -5.18
N PRO A 101 -3.16 -1.19 -6.14
CA PRO A 101 -2.01 -2.04 -6.45
C PRO A 101 -1.05 -2.30 -5.29
N LEU A 102 -0.98 -1.39 -4.31
CA LEU A 102 -0.15 -1.52 -3.11
C LEU A 102 -1.01 -1.36 -1.85
N VAL A 103 -0.67 -2.11 -0.81
CA VAL A 103 -1.29 -1.97 0.52
C VAL A 103 -0.57 -0.85 1.26
N ARG A 104 -1.30 0.21 1.60
CA ARG A 104 -0.84 1.30 2.48
C ARG A 104 -0.64 0.76 3.90
N LEU A 105 0.56 0.91 4.43
CA LEU A 105 0.89 0.50 5.81
C LEU A 105 0.89 1.67 6.79
N GLY A 106 1.19 2.87 6.32
CA GLY A 106 1.31 4.07 7.14
C GLY A 106 1.88 5.23 6.32
N GLY A 107 2.38 6.24 7.01
CA GLY A 107 2.95 7.43 6.37
C GLY A 107 1.88 8.37 5.79
N ASP A 108 2.38 9.37 5.07
CA ASP A 108 1.55 10.33 4.37
C ASP A 108 0.73 9.66 3.25
N VAL A 109 -0.46 10.18 2.95
CA VAL A 109 -1.33 9.64 1.90
C VAL A 109 -0.64 9.66 0.53
N GLU A 110 0.14 10.71 0.26
CA GLU A 110 0.95 10.89 -0.94
C GLU A 110 2.28 10.14 -0.86
N PHE A 111 2.80 9.85 0.34
CA PHE A 111 4.07 9.16 0.56
C PHE A 111 3.94 7.94 1.46
N SER A 112 3.02 7.05 1.08
CA SER A 112 2.64 5.91 1.92
C SER A 112 3.76 4.89 2.07
N ASP A 113 3.95 4.41 3.30
CA ASP A 113 4.81 3.28 3.59
C ASP A 113 4.19 2.00 3.03
N VAL A 114 5.04 1.14 2.46
CA VAL A 114 4.64 -0.10 1.79
C VAL A 114 5.51 -1.27 2.22
N HIS A 115 5.01 -2.49 2.02
CA HIS A 115 5.75 -3.70 2.35
C HIS A 115 6.83 -3.96 1.28
N PRO A 116 8.06 -4.39 1.63
CA PRO A 116 9.09 -4.71 0.64
C PRO A 116 8.65 -5.80 -0.34
N ASP A 117 7.89 -6.81 0.10
CA ASP A 117 7.48 -7.92 -0.77
C ASP A 117 6.48 -7.52 -1.86
N GLN A 118 5.55 -6.60 -1.59
CA GLN A 118 4.64 -6.10 -2.63
C GLN A 118 5.41 -5.27 -3.68
N VAL A 119 6.45 -4.53 -3.25
CA VAL A 119 7.35 -3.81 -4.18
C VAL A 119 8.14 -4.80 -5.03
N ALA A 120 8.67 -5.87 -4.43
CA ALA A 120 9.38 -6.92 -5.17
C ALA A 120 8.46 -7.69 -6.15
N ALA A 121 7.21 -7.94 -5.76
CA ALA A 121 6.21 -8.56 -6.63
C ALA A 121 5.86 -7.63 -7.80
N LEU A 122 5.63 -6.34 -7.52
CA LEU A 122 5.33 -5.32 -8.52
C LEU A 122 6.51 -5.11 -9.49
N ALA A 123 7.74 -5.11 -8.98
CA ALA A 123 8.98 -5.03 -9.77
C ALA A 123 9.12 -6.17 -10.81
N ARG A 124 8.55 -7.35 -10.52
CA ARG A 124 8.61 -8.52 -11.42
C ARG A 124 7.52 -8.52 -12.49
N ARG A 125 6.54 -7.61 -12.40
CA ARG A 125 5.42 -7.55 -13.35
C ARG A 125 5.87 -7.03 -14.71
N ARG A 126 5.53 -7.77 -15.77
CA ARG A 126 5.80 -7.36 -17.15
C ARG A 126 5.02 -6.11 -17.56
N ASP A 127 3.85 -5.89 -16.97
CA ASP A 127 3.00 -4.74 -17.22
C ASP A 127 3.28 -3.54 -16.30
N LEU A 128 4.37 -3.60 -15.50
CA LEU A 128 4.77 -2.51 -14.60
C LEU A 128 4.85 -1.14 -15.30
N PRO A 129 5.44 -0.99 -16.51
CA PRO A 129 5.44 0.30 -17.20
C PRO A 129 4.04 0.84 -17.47
N ALA A 130 3.13 0.01 -17.98
CA ALA A 130 1.76 0.40 -18.30
C ALA A 130 0.93 0.68 -17.03
N LEU A 131 1.24 0.00 -15.94
CA LEU A 131 0.63 0.26 -14.64
C LEU A 131 1.11 1.61 -14.10
N LEU A 132 2.41 1.90 -14.17
CA LEU A 132 2.95 3.21 -13.78
C LEU A 132 2.39 4.34 -14.64
N ASP A 133 2.33 4.19 -15.96
CA ASP A 133 1.81 5.23 -16.85
C ASP A 133 0.33 5.58 -16.58
N ARG A 134 -0.42 4.70 -15.90
CA ARG A 134 -1.79 4.97 -15.42
C ARG A 134 -1.85 5.76 -14.11
N HIS A 135 -0.81 5.68 -13.29
CA HIS A 135 -0.81 6.19 -11.90
C HIS A 135 0.26 7.25 -11.61
N VAL A 136 1.24 7.44 -12.49
CA VAL A 136 2.24 8.50 -12.38
C VAL A 136 1.55 9.82 -12.74
N PRO A 137 1.50 10.81 -11.83
CA PRO A 137 1.07 12.15 -12.19
C PRO A 137 2.02 12.67 -13.26
N LEU A 138 1.48 12.94 -14.45
CA LEU A 138 2.24 13.39 -15.60
C LEU A 138 3.02 14.65 -15.20
N GLY A 139 4.33 14.65 -15.45
CA GLY A 139 5.11 15.89 -15.32
C GLY A 139 4.52 17.00 -16.21
N PRO A 140 4.84 18.29 -15.98
CA PRO A 140 4.27 19.40 -16.75
C PRO A 140 4.38 19.20 -18.26
N ASP A 141 5.52 18.68 -18.73
CA ASP A 141 5.77 18.46 -20.15
C ASP A 141 5.02 17.25 -20.71
N GLN A 142 4.83 16.19 -19.92
CA GLN A 142 4.01 15.03 -20.31
C GLN A 142 2.51 15.37 -20.27
N SER A 143 2.09 16.18 -19.30
CA SER A 143 0.74 16.73 -19.22
C SER A 143 0.44 17.58 -20.44
N ALA A 144 1.38 18.47 -20.81
CA ALA A 144 1.27 19.33 -21.98
C ALA A 144 1.11 18.52 -23.28
N VAL A 145 1.95 17.49 -23.48
CA VAL A 145 1.87 16.58 -24.63
C VAL A 145 0.54 15.82 -24.65
N ARG A 146 0.08 15.29 -23.52
CA ARG A 146 -1.19 14.53 -23.45
C ARG A 146 -2.43 15.41 -23.65
N LEU A 147 -2.38 16.64 -23.16
CA LEU A 147 -3.47 17.62 -23.30
C LEU A 147 -3.41 18.36 -24.65
N GLY A 148 -2.38 18.13 -25.47
CA GLY A 148 -2.18 18.83 -26.74
C GLY A 148 -1.90 20.33 -26.58
N VAL A 149 -1.46 20.77 -25.39
CA VAL A 149 -1.21 22.18 -25.09
C VAL A 149 0.29 22.48 -25.22
N ARG A 150 0.64 23.61 -25.83
CA ARG A 150 2.00 24.16 -25.73
C ARG A 150 2.13 24.93 -24.43
N ARG A 151 3.24 24.73 -23.72
CA ARG A 151 3.63 25.56 -22.59
C ARG A 151 3.79 27.01 -23.08
N VAL A 152 3.15 27.93 -22.37
CA VAL A 152 3.34 29.39 -22.48
C VAL A 152 4.26 29.85 -21.37
#